data_AF-A0A2J6HHL3-F1
#
_entry.id   AF-A0A2J6HHL3-F1
#
_cell.length_a   1.000
_cell.length_b   1.000
_cell.length_c   1.000
_cell.angle_alpha   90.00
_cell.angle_beta   90.00
_cell.angle_gamma   90.00
#
_symmetry.space_group_name_H-M   'P 1'
#
loop_
_entity.id
_entity.type
_entity.pdbx_description
1 polymer ?
#
loop_
_entity_poly.entity_id
_entity_poly.type
_entity_poly.pdbx_seq_one_letter_code
_entity_poly.pdbx_strand_id
1 'polypeptide(L)' 'MRSIFDISEYTGDSEVLEGILKKENIRIERILSAGQTSPETGWYDQDENEFVILIQGNATIEFEDGIKELKTGDYLDIPA' A
#
# COMPACT_ATOMS: atom_id res chain seq x y z
N MET A 1 -20.76 7.93 -3.04
CA MET A 1 -19.63 7.29 -3.74
C MET A 1 -18.39 8.09 -3.38
N ARG A 2 -17.38 7.48 -2.75
CA ARG A 2 -16.12 8.14 -2.38
C ARG A 2 -15.09 7.90 -3.48
N SER A 3 -14.30 8.92 -3.83
CA SER A 3 -13.21 8.79 -4.80
C SER A 3 -11.95 8.26 -4.11
N ILE A 4 -11.15 7.42 -4.77
CA ILE A 4 -9.84 6.99 -4.26
C ILE A 4 -8.84 8.16 -4.14
N PHE A 5 -9.11 9.28 -4.83
CA PHE A 5 -8.32 10.52 -4.76
C PHE A 5 -8.76 11.46 -3.62
N ASP A 6 -9.80 11.12 -2.85
CA ASP A 6 -10.29 11.99 -1.77
C ASP A 6 -9.37 11.93 -0.54
N ILE A 7 -8.55 12.96 -0.37
CA ILE A 7 -7.61 13.10 0.75
C ILE A 7 -8.04 14.18 1.76
N SER A 8 -9.30 14.62 1.73
CA SER A 8 -9.79 15.77 2.51
C SER A 8 -9.58 15.67 4.03
N GLU A 9 -9.56 14.45 4.58
CA GLU A 9 -9.37 14.17 6.00
C GLU A 9 -7.93 13.72 6.35
N TYR A 10 -7.05 13.62 5.35
CA TYR A 10 -5.71 13.08 5.54
C TYR A 10 -4.72 14.19 5.93
N THR A 11 -4.16 14.11 7.14
CA THR A 11 -3.23 15.12 7.67
C THR A 11 -1.77 14.86 7.31
N GLY A 12 -1.43 13.62 6.92
CA GLY A 12 -0.05 13.23 6.61
C GLY A 12 0.79 12.81 7.82
N ASP A 13 0.25 12.85 9.04
CA ASP A 13 1.02 12.52 10.26
C ASP A 13 1.35 11.03 10.38
N SER A 14 0.47 10.17 9.84
CA SER A 14 0.61 8.72 9.85
C SER A 14 -0.04 8.13 8.62
N GLU A 15 0.40 6.96 8.20
CA GLU A 15 -0.26 6.22 7.14
C GLU A 15 -1.70 5.87 7.53
N VAL A 16 -2.62 5.96 6.57
CA VAL A 16 -4.04 5.61 6.76
C VAL A 16 -4.38 4.42 5.91
N LEU A 17 -4.83 3.33 6.54
CA LEU A 17 -5.35 2.13 5.88
C LEU A 17 -6.89 2.13 5.97
N GLU A 18 -7.53 2.24 4.81
CA GLU A 18 -8.98 2.30 4.67
C GLU A 18 -9.49 1.04 3.94
N GLY A 19 -10.28 0.21 4.63
CA GLY A 19 -10.91 -0.96 4.02
C GLY A 19 -12.05 -0.59 3.07
N ILE A 20 -11.91 -0.93 1.79
CA ILE A 20 -12.95 -0.74 0.76
C ILE A 20 -13.87 -1.95 0.68
N LEU A 21 -13.28 -3.16 0.67
CA LEU A 21 -14.00 -4.42 0.58
C LEU A 21 -13.30 -5.46 1.45
N LYS A 22 -14.09 -6.23 2.20
CA LYS A 22 -13.61 -7.44 2.88
C LYS A 22 -14.60 -8.57 2.65
N LYS A 23 -14.10 -9.67 2.09
CA LYS A 23 -14.79 -10.95 1.90
C LYS A 23 -13.85 -12.07 2.39
N GLU A 24 -14.33 -13.31 2.30
CA GLU A 24 -13.62 -14.48 2.81
C GLU A 24 -12.20 -14.63 2.25
N ASN A 25 -12.02 -14.42 0.93
CA ASN A 25 -10.73 -14.66 0.24
C ASN A 25 -10.21 -13.41 -0.49
N ILE A 26 -10.76 -12.23 -0.20
CA ILE A 26 -10.30 -10.99 -0.83
C ILE A 26 -10.52 -9.81 0.10
N ARG A 27 -9.48 -9.00 0.24
CA ARG A 27 -9.50 -7.70 0.90
C ARG A 27 -9.00 -6.66 -0.09
N ILE A 28 -9.70 -5.54 -0.17
CA ILE A 28 -9.27 -4.37 -0.93
C ILE A 28 -9.16 -3.23 0.08
N GLU A 29 -7.96 -2.68 0.17
CA GLU A 29 -7.64 -1.55 1.02
C GLU A 29 -7.10 -0.40 0.19
N ARG A 30 -7.33 0.80 0.68
CA ARG A 30 -6.71 2.02 0.20
C ARG A 30 -5.74 2.50 1.26
N ILE A 31 -4.54 2.83 0.82
CA ILE A 31 -3.47 3.29 1.69
C ILE A 31 -3.14 4.73 1.29
N LEU A 32 -3.09 5.62 2.27
CA LEU A 32 -2.61 7.00 2.11
C LEU A 32 -1.32 7.19 2.88
N SER A 33 -0.27 7.54 2.14
CA SER A 33 1.07 7.79 2.67
C SER A 33 1.58 9.14 2.14
N ALA A 34 2.34 9.86 2.97
CA ALA A 34 2.97 11.16 2.73
C ALA A 34 4.45 11.16 3.14
N GLY A 35 5.13 10.02 2.94
CA GLY A 35 6.56 9.85 3.26
C GLY A 35 6.84 8.99 4.49
N GLN A 36 5.81 8.36 5.07
CA GLN A 36 6.01 7.31 6.06
C GLN A 36 6.73 6.11 5.43
N THR A 37 7.44 5.37 6.25
CA THR A 37 8.13 4.14 5.88
C THR A 37 7.72 3.02 6.82
N SER A 38 7.98 1.78 6.43
CA SER A 38 7.89 0.63 7.34
C SER A 38 8.69 0.87 8.63
N PRO A 39 8.35 0.20 9.74
CA PRO A 39 9.12 0.25 10.98
C PRO A 39 10.61 -0.07 10.75
N GLU A 40 11.49 0.45 11.62
CA GLU A 40 12.95 0.21 11.52
C GLU A 40 13.34 -1.28 11.56
N THR A 41 12.45 -2.13 12.09
CA THR A 41 12.65 -3.57 12.20
C THR A 41 11.37 -4.33 11.86
N GLY A 42 11.53 -5.45 11.15
CA GLY A 42 10.45 -6.36 10.80
C GLY A 42 10.16 -6.34 9.30
N TRP A 43 9.84 -7.52 8.77
CA TRP A 43 9.36 -7.71 7.40
C TRP A 43 7.86 -8.03 7.44
N TYR A 44 7.13 -7.59 6.42
CA TYR A 44 5.79 -8.11 6.20
C TYR A 44 5.92 -9.54 5.65
N ASP A 45 5.33 -10.49 6.38
CA ASP A 45 5.28 -11.91 6.06
C ASP A 45 3.85 -12.37 6.37
N GLN A 46 3.12 -12.78 5.35
CA GLN A 46 1.67 -12.98 5.41
C GLN A 46 1.26 -14.14 4.50
N ASP A 47 0.28 -14.93 4.95
CA ASP A 47 -0.22 -16.11 4.22
C ASP A 47 -1.05 -15.77 2.97
N GLU A 48 -1.30 -14.48 2.70
CA GLU A 48 -2.11 -13.98 1.59
C GLU A 48 -1.22 -13.38 0.50
N ASN A 49 -1.51 -13.69 -0.77
CA ASN A 49 -0.91 -12.94 -1.89
C ASN A 49 -1.40 -11.49 -1.86
N GLU A 50 -0.50 -10.54 -2.09
CA GLU A 50 -0.81 -9.12 -2.13
C GLU A 50 -0.59 -8.53 -3.53
N PHE A 51 -1.61 -7.84 -4.04
CA PHE A 51 -1.49 -7.02 -5.24
C PHE A 51 -1.50 -5.54 -4.85
N VAL A 52 -0.39 -4.85 -5.08
CA VAL A 52 -0.21 -3.43 -4.77
C VAL A 52 -0.15 -2.63 -6.06
N ILE A 53 -0.91 -1.55 -6.15
CA ILE A 53 -0.85 -0.60 -7.27
C ILE A 53 -0.67 0.83 -6.75
N LEU A 54 0.30 1.55 -7.30
CA LEU A 54 0.53 2.95 -6.94
C LEU A 54 -0.37 3.87 -7.77
N ILE A 55 -1.42 4.40 -7.14
CA ILE A 55 -2.40 5.25 -7.83
C ILE A 55 -1.90 6.69 -8.04
N GLN A 56 -1.10 7.23 -7.12
CA GLN A 56 -0.55 8.59 -7.23
C GLN A 56 0.73 8.73 -6.40
N GLY A 57 1.70 9.48 -6.91
CA GLY A 57 2.96 9.76 -6.23
C GLY A 57 4.08 8.81 -6.68
N ASN A 58 5.00 8.52 -5.75
CA ASN A 58 6.11 7.59 -5.92
C ASN A 58 6.24 6.78 -4.63
N ALA A 59 6.65 5.52 -4.73
CA ALA A 59 6.89 4.65 -3.59
C ALA A 59 8.10 3.76 -3.82
N THR A 60 8.64 3.23 -2.74
CA THR A 60 9.73 2.27 -2.76
C THR A 60 9.34 1.09 -1.89
N ILE A 61 9.46 -0.12 -2.43
CA ILE A 61 9.22 -1.36 -1.70
C ILE A 61 10.51 -2.16 -1.70
N GLU A 62 10.98 -2.52 -0.52
CA GLU A 62 12.14 -3.36 -0.32
C GLU A 62 11.70 -4.82 -0.16
N PHE A 63 12.43 -5.73 -0.81
CA PHE A 63 12.32 -7.18 -0.69
C PHE A 63 13.70 -7.73 -0.31
N GLU A 64 13.77 -9.00 0.12
CA GLU A 64 15.04 -9.65 0.45
C GLU A 64 16.05 -9.64 -0.72
N ASP A 65 15.56 -9.66 -1.96
CA ASP A 65 16.37 -9.67 -3.17
C ASP A 65 16.66 -8.28 -3.75
N GLY A 66 16.11 -7.23 -3.16
CA GLY A 66 16.41 -5.85 -3.49
C GLY A 66 15.23 -4.89 -3.47
N ILE A 67 15.47 -3.68 -3.96
CA ILE A 67 14.53 -2.56 -3.90
C ILE A 67 13.80 -2.40 -5.25
N LYS A 68 12.49 -2.17 -5.18
CA LYS A 68 11.64 -1.78 -6.31
C LYS A 68 11.15 -0.35 -6.11
N GLU A 69 11.37 0.49 -7.11
CA GLU A 69 10.77 1.83 -7.18
C GLU A 69 9.47 1.75 -8.01
N LEU A 70 8.43 2.41 -7.52
CA LEU A 70 7.12 2.47 -8.16
C LEU A 70 6.79 3.91 -8.54
N LYS A 71 6.30 4.10 -9.76
CA LYS A 71 5.68 5.32 -10.26
C LYS A 71 4.17 5.13 -10.39
N THR A 72 3.46 6.23 -10.57
CA THR A 72 2.01 6.20 -10.78
C THR A 72 1.63 5.25 -11.91
N GLY A 73 0.78 4.27 -11.61
CA GLY A 73 0.33 3.22 -12.52
C GLY A 73 1.12 1.91 -12.42
N ASP A 74 2.30 1.90 -11.79
CA ASP A 74 3.06 0.68 -11.55
C ASP A 74 2.37 -0.17 -10.48
N TYR A 75 2.53 -1.48 -10.60
CA TYR A 75 1.98 -2.46 -9.67
C TYR A 75 2.96 -3.59 -9.39
N LEU A 76 2.77 -4.28 -8.26
CA LEU A 76 3.47 -5.49 -7.88
C LEU A 76 2.44 -6.58 -7.52
N ASP A 77 2.80 -7.82 -7.84
CA ASP A 77 2.14 -9.03 -7.37
C ASP A 77 3.13 -9.72 -6.43
N ILE A 78 2.79 -9.76 -5.15
CA ILE A 78 3.64 -10.22 -4.05
C ILE A 78 3.05 -11.56 -3.57
N PRO A 79 3.70 -12.69 -3.84
CA PRO A 79 3.21 -13.98 -3.37
C PRO A 79 3.35 -14.10 -1.84
N ALA A 80 2.46 -14.91 -1.25
CA ALA A 80 2.61 -15.42 0.11
C ALA A 80 3.84 -16.33 0.26
#